data_AF-A0A924DT70-F1
#
_entry.id   AF-A0A924DT70-F1
#
_cell.length_a   1.000
_cell.length_b   1.000
_cell.length_c   1.000
_cell.angle_alpha   90.00
_cell.angle_beta   90.00
_cell.angle_gamma   90.00
#
_symmetry.space_group_name_H-M   'P 1'
#
loop_
_entity.id
_entity.type
_entity.pdbx_description
1 polymer ?
#
loop_
_entity_poly.entity_id
_entity_poly.type
_entity_poly.pdbx_seq_one_letter_code
_entity_poly.pdbx_strand_id
1 'polypeptide(L)'
;MSQFDQTHLEIIKEGIRLFNAQKYWECHEDLEDHWREEPGSIRNIYWAVIQVAAAMIHYRDGNIIGAKGLIVKAKQKFDRCEQFQIESELLENNLSWTELKKMVRTVPDDPNLPDFKNLFEFRFKDPSVWK
;
A
#
# COMPACT_ATOMS: atom_id res chain seq x y z
N MET A 1 10.76 -18.43 4.01
CA MET A 1 9.41 -17.85 3.84
C MET A 1 9.20 -17.67 2.34
N SER A 2 7.98 -17.85 1.83
CA SER A 2 7.68 -17.52 0.42
C SER A 2 7.75 -16.01 0.23
N GLN A 3 8.27 -15.59 -0.93
CA GLN A 3 8.26 -14.19 -1.35
C GLN A 3 7.02 -13.90 -2.19
N PHE A 4 6.68 -12.63 -2.33
CA PHE A 4 5.67 -12.18 -3.27
C PHE A 4 6.01 -12.67 -4.68
N ASP A 5 5.11 -13.42 -5.30
CA ASP A 5 5.31 -14.07 -6.60
C ASP A 5 4.26 -13.61 -7.64
N GLN A 6 4.27 -14.24 -8.81
CA GLN A 6 3.36 -13.90 -9.90
C GLN A 6 1.88 -14.08 -9.52
N THR A 7 1.55 -15.07 -8.71
CA THR A 7 0.16 -15.31 -8.26
C THR A 7 -0.32 -14.12 -7.46
N HIS A 8 0.51 -13.63 -6.53
CA HIS A 8 0.20 -12.46 -5.72
C HIS A 8 0.16 -11.17 -6.56
N LEU A 9 1.00 -11.08 -7.60
CA LEU A 9 1.00 -9.95 -8.53
C LEU A 9 -0.31 -9.87 -9.33
N GLU A 10 -0.85 -11.00 -9.80
CA GLU A 10 -2.14 -11.02 -10.49
C GLU A 10 -3.30 -10.72 -9.54
N ILE A 11 -3.23 -11.20 -8.29
CA ILE A 11 -4.26 -10.92 -7.26
C ILE A 11 -4.32 -9.42 -6.94
N ILE A 12 -3.18 -8.76 -6.72
CA ILE A 12 -3.18 -7.35 -6.28
C ILE A 12 -3.57 -6.36 -7.39
N LYS A 13 -3.58 -6.82 -8.64
CA LYS A 13 -3.64 -6.00 -9.85
C LYS A 13 -4.84 -5.06 -9.90
N GLU A 14 -6.03 -5.55 -9.54
CA GLU A 14 -7.25 -4.75 -9.57
C GLU A 14 -7.22 -3.67 -8.48
N GLY A 15 -6.86 -4.01 -7.24
CA GLY A 15 -6.66 -3.06 -6.17
C GLY A 15 -5.68 -1.94 -6.55
N ILE A 16 -4.59 -2.25 -7.25
CA ILE A 16 -3.64 -1.23 -7.73
C ILE A 16 -4.22 -0.37 -8.84
N ARG A 17 -5.01 -0.94 -9.75
CA ARG A 17 -5.75 -0.17 -10.77
C ARG A 17 -6.72 0.81 -10.11
N LEU A 18 -7.44 0.38 -9.07
CA LEU A 18 -8.37 1.20 -8.30
C LEU A 18 -7.64 2.30 -7.52
N PHE A 19 -6.52 1.96 -6.87
CA PHE A 19 -5.65 2.94 -6.19
C PHE A 19 -5.20 4.04 -7.16
N ASN A 20 -4.76 3.65 -8.36
CA ASN A 20 -4.29 4.61 -9.36
C ASN A 20 -5.40 5.52 -9.87
N ALA A 21 -6.65 5.06 -9.85
CA ALA A 21 -7.83 5.85 -10.16
C ALA A 21 -8.34 6.69 -8.96
N GLN A 22 -7.60 6.75 -7.84
CA GLN A 22 -8.00 7.35 -6.56
C GLN A 22 -9.31 6.79 -5.98
N LYS A 23 -9.71 5.59 -6.41
CA LYS A 23 -10.84 4.84 -5.87
C LYS A 23 -10.39 4.06 -4.63
N TYR A 24 -9.98 4.82 -3.61
CA TYR A 24 -9.30 4.26 -2.44
C TYR A 24 -10.19 3.35 -1.60
N TRP A 25 -11.50 3.60 -1.57
CA TRP A 25 -12.45 2.74 -0.87
C TRP A 25 -12.61 1.42 -1.62
N GLU A 26 -12.80 1.46 -2.93
CA GLU A 26 -12.89 0.26 -3.76
C GLU A 26 -11.58 -0.54 -3.75
N CYS A 27 -10.42 0.12 -3.75
CA CYS A 27 -9.12 -0.51 -3.56
C CYS A 27 -9.02 -1.22 -2.19
N HIS A 28 -9.54 -0.60 -1.13
CA HIS A 28 -9.58 -1.22 0.19
C HIS A 28 -10.43 -2.50 0.16
N GLU A 29 -11.67 -2.41 -0.33
CA GLU A 29 -12.58 -3.54 -0.36
C GLU A 29 -12.04 -4.70 -1.21
N ASP A 30 -11.52 -4.41 -2.41
CA ASP A 30 -10.95 -5.40 -3.32
C ASP A 30 -9.81 -6.19 -2.66
N LEU A 31 -8.90 -5.49 -1.97
CA LEU A 31 -7.75 -6.13 -1.34
C LEU A 31 -8.07 -6.75 0.03
N GLU A 32 -9.19 -6.39 0.67
CA GLU A 32 -9.53 -6.87 2.01
C GLU A 32 -9.73 -8.39 2.04
N ASP A 33 -10.47 -8.93 1.06
CA ASP A 33 -10.72 -10.38 0.97
C ASP A 33 -9.41 -11.14 0.73
N HIS A 34 -8.57 -10.67 -0.19
CA HIS A 34 -7.25 -11.26 -0.47
C HIS A 34 -6.32 -11.22 0.75
N TRP A 35 -6.34 -10.12 1.52
CA TRP A 35 -5.59 -10.01 2.77
C TRP A 35 -6.08 -11.01 3.84
N ARG A 36 -7.39 -11.24 3.94
CA ARG A 36 -7.99 -12.18 4.90
C ARG A 36 -7.69 -13.63 4.56
N GLU A 37 -7.68 -13.96 3.29
CA GLU A 37 -7.44 -15.33 2.81
C GLU A 37 -5.94 -15.72 2.82
N GLU A 38 -5.03 -14.76 2.70
CA GLU A 38 -3.58 -15.03 2.69
C GLU A 38 -3.06 -15.46 4.09
N PRO A 39 -2.64 -16.73 4.27
CA PRO A 39 -2.26 -17.25 5.59
C PRO A 39 -0.85 -16.83 6.02
N GLY A 40 0.00 -16.43 5.07
CA GLY A 40 1.42 -16.16 5.28
C GLY A 40 1.75 -14.73 5.68
N SER A 41 3.05 -14.45 5.81
CA SER A 41 3.56 -13.10 6.00
C SER A 41 3.29 -12.19 4.79
N ILE A 42 3.07 -12.77 3.59
CA ILE A 42 2.77 -12.04 2.34
C ILE A 42 1.58 -11.10 2.49
N ARG A 43 0.59 -11.45 3.34
CA ARG A 43 -0.55 -10.57 3.63
C ARG A 43 -0.18 -9.17 4.11
N ASN A 44 1.03 -8.97 4.67
CA ASN A 44 1.48 -7.64 5.07
C ASN A 44 1.66 -6.69 3.88
N ILE A 45 1.90 -7.21 2.66
CA ILE A 45 1.97 -6.41 1.43
C ILE A 45 0.60 -5.85 1.09
N TYR A 46 -0.44 -6.70 1.01
CA TYR A 46 -1.82 -6.26 0.83
C TYR A 46 -2.22 -5.27 1.93
N TRP A 47 -1.91 -5.60 3.17
CA TRP A 47 -2.28 -4.76 4.31
C TRP A 47 -1.62 -3.38 4.27
N ALA A 48 -0.38 -3.27 3.82
CA ALA A 48 0.30 -1.98 3.65
C ALA A 48 -0.44 -1.13 2.60
N VAL A 49 -0.79 -1.70 1.44
CA VAL A 49 -1.52 -0.98 0.38
C VAL A 49 -2.91 -0.55 0.87
N ILE A 50 -3.65 -1.46 1.52
CA ILE A 50 -4.96 -1.17 2.13
C ILE A 50 -4.88 0.01 3.10
N GLN A 51 -3.87 0.03 3.98
CA GLN A 51 -3.70 1.09 4.96
C GLN A 51 -3.34 2.43 4.32
N VAL A 52 -2.51 2.43 3.28
CA VAL A 52 -2.21 3.65 2.52
C VAL A 52 -3.47 4.16 1.81
N ALA A 53 -4.24 3.28 1.15
CA ALA A 53 -5.49 3.66 0.50
C ALA A 53 -6.48 4.28 1.49
N ALA A 54 -6.74 3.61 2.62
CA ALA A 54 -7.62 4.12 3.66
C ALA A 54 -7.09 5.43 4.29
N ALA A 55 -5.78 5.62 4.42
CA ALA A 55 -5.20 6.89 4.87
C ALA A 55 -5.52 8.03 3.90
N MET A 56 -5.53 7.76 2.59
CA MET A 56 -5.87 8.77 1.58
C MET A 56 -7.35 9.18 1.60
N ILE A 57 -8.25 8.27 1.99
CA ILE A 57 -9.65 8.62 2.26
C ILE A 57 -9.72 9.65 3.40
N HIS A 58 -9.09 9.35 4.54
CA HIS A 58 -9.06 10.27 5.68
C HIS A 58 -8.39 11.60 5.35
N TYR A 59 -7.30 11.59 4.57
CA TYR A 59 -6.66 12.80 4.08
C TYR A 59 -7.64 13.65 3.25
N ARG A 60 -8.35 13.04 2.29
CA ARG A 60 -9.35 13.71 1.45
C ARG A 60 -10.47 14.33 2.28
N ASP A 61 -10.86 13.70 3.38
CA ASP A 61 -11.88 14.18 4.29
C ASP A 61 -11.36 15.21 5.32
N GLY A 62 -10.07 15.58 5.26
CA GLY A 62 -9.43 16.48 6.23
C GLY A 62 -9.22 15.86 7.62
N ASN A 63 -9.44 14.55 7.78
CA ASN A 63 -9.27 13.82 9.03
C ASN A 63 -7.79 13.44 9.24
N ILE A 64 -7.01 14.40 9.75
CA ILE A 64 -5.58 14.21 10.01
C ILE A 64 -5.29 13.09 11.02
N ILE A 65 -6.15 12.93 12.03
CA ILE A 65 -5.98 11.91 13.09
C ILE A 65 -6.11 10.51 12.49
N GLY A 66 -7.13 10.30 11.65
CA GLY A 66 -7.34 9.04 10.94
C GLY A 66 -6.21 8.73 9.96
N ALA A 67 -5.79 9.72 9.16
CA ALA A 67 -4.71 9.56 8.20
C ALA A 67 -3.38 9.20 8.89
N LYS A 68 -3.02 9.93 9.96
CA LYS A 68 -1.86 9.66 10.81
C LYS A 68 -1.87 8.23 11.36
N GLY A 69 -2.99 7.81 11.95
CA GLY A 69 -3.11 6.49 12.57
C GLY A 69 -2.90 5.35 11.57
N LEU A 70 -3.39 5.49 10.34
CA LEU A 70 -3.20 4.49 9.29
C LEU A 70 -1.79 4.49 8.71
N ILE A 71 -1.16 5.65 8.53
CA ILE A 71 0.23 5.72 8.06
C ILE A 71 1.21 5.11 9.08
N VAL A 72 1.00 5.33 10.39
CA VAL A 72 1.81 4.66 11.43
C VAL A 72 1.69 3.14 11.31
N LYS A 73 0.48 2.62 11.09
CA LYS A 73 0.27 1.18 10.88
C LYS A 73 0.92 0.71 9.58
N ALA A 74 0.84 1.48 8.50
CA ALA A 74 1.45 1.14 7.21
C ALA A 74 2.98 1.02 7.34
N LYS A 75 3.64 1.95 8.04
CA LYS A 75 5.07 1.87 8.39
C LYS A 75 5.41 0.52 9.04
N GLN A 76 4.62 0.10 10.05
CA GLN A 76 4.80 -1.19 10.71
C GLN A 76 4.61 -2.40 9.78
N LYS A 77 3.77 -2.29 8.73
CA LYS A 77 3.63 -3.37 7.74
C LYS A 77 4.83 -3.46 6.83
N PHE A 78 5.37 -2.33 6.38
CA PHE A 78 6.62 -2.31 5.62
C PHE A 78 7.78 -2.91 6.44
N ASP A 79 7.89 -2.57 7.72
CA ASP A 79 8.92 -3.15 8.59
C ASP A 79 8.77 -4.68 8.73
N ARG A 80 7.53 -5.18 8.78
CA ARG A 80 7.25 -6.63 8.75
C ARG A 80 7.60 -7.26 7.40
N CYS A 81 7.33 -6.58 6.29
CA CYS A 81 7.71 -7.07 4.96
C CYS A 81 9.22 -7.27 4.85
N GLU A 82 10.00 -6.30 5.35
CA GLU A 82 11.45 -6.35 5.41
C GLU A 82 11.93 -7.45 6.38
N GLN A 83 11.38 -7.50 7.59
CA GLN A 83 11.73 -8.50 8.62
C GLN A 83 11.51 -9.95 8.13
N PHE A 84 10.40 -10.20 7.44
CA PHE A 84 10.07 -11.53 6.93
C PHE A 84 10.68 -11.84 5.57
N GLN A 85 11.41 -10.89 4.97
CA GLN A 85 12.05 -11.01 3.66
C GLN A 85 11.09 -11.51 2.56
N ILE A 86 9.83 -11.05 2.63
CA ILE A 86 8.76 -11.44 1.69
C ILE A 86 8.73 -10.58 0.42
N GLU A 87 9.55 -9.53 0.38
CA GLU A 87 9.66 -8.66 -0.79
C GLU A 87 10.43 -9.38 -1.91
N SER A 88 10.00 -9.16 -3.16
CA SER A 88 10.66 -9.70 -4.35
C SER A 88 10.89 -8.58 -5.38
N GLU A 89 11.67 -8.88 -6.42
CA GLU A 89 11.90 -7.94 -7.53
C GLU A 89 10.59 -7.53 -8.24
N LEU A 90 9.55 -8.36 -8.18
CA LEU A 90 8.23 -8.04 -8.76
C LEU A 90 7.61 -6.79 -8.11
N LEU A 91 7.81 -6.60 -6.80
CA LEU A 91 7.29 -5.42 -6.09
C LEU A 91 7.96 -4.14 -6.60
N GLU A 92 9.27 -4.17 -6.85
CA GLU A 92 9.97 -3.00 -7.39
C GLU A 92 9.62 -2.77 -8.87
N ASN A 93 9.62 -3.85 -9.65
CA ASN A 93 9.39 -3.81 -11.09
C ASN A 93 7.98 -3.36 -11.45
N ASN A 94 6.98 -3.66 -10.61
CA ASN A 94 5.56 -3.40 -10.91
C ASN A 94 4.91 -2.41 -9.94
N LEU A 95 5.29 -2.40 -8.66
CA LEU A 95 4.63 -1.59 -7.64
C LEU A 95 5.49 -0.40 -7.14
N SER A 96 6.66 -0.15 -7.72
CA SER A 96 7.55 0.95 -7.27
C SER A 96 7.74 0.94 -5.75
N TRP A 97 7.91 -0.26 -5.19
CA TRP A 97 7.74 -0.53 -3.76
C TRP A 97 8.67 0.30 -2.88
N THR A 98 9.92 0.49 -3.30
CA THR A 98 10.87 1.35 -2.59
C THR A 98 10.40 2.80 -2.51
N GLU A 99 9.85 3.34 -3.60
CA GLU A 99 9.36 4.72 -3.64
C GLU A 99 8.12 4.89 -2.77
N LEU A 100 7.18 3.93 -2.79
CA LEU A 100 6.04 3.95 -1.87
C LEU A 100 6.50 3.93 -0.41
N LYS A 101 7.41 3.01 -0.05
CA LYS A 101 7.99 2.93 1.30
C LYS A 101 8.60 4.26 1.74
N LYS A 102 9.38 4.88 0.86
CA LYS A 102 10.00 6.18 1.09
C LYS A 102 8.94 7.25 1.34
N MET A 103 7.92 7.37 0.48
CA MET A 103 6.84 8.35 0.63
C MET A 103 6.10 8.18 1.96
N VAL A 104 5.76 6.95 2.33
CA VAL A 104 5.11 6.64 3.63
C VAL A 104 6.02 6.99 4.81
N ARG A 105 7.32 6.70 4.71
CA ARG A 105 8.31 7.00 5.75
C ARG A 105 8.62 8.49 5.87
N THR A 106 8.45 9.29 4.81
CA THR A 106 8.63 10.75 4.85
C THR A 106 7.52 11.49 5.59
N VAL A 107 6.34 10.89 5.75
CA VAL A 107 5.29 11.45 6.60
C VAL A 107 5.78 11.44 8.06
N PRO A 108 5.91 12.59 8.74
CA PRO A 108 6.44 12.66 10.09
C PRO A 108 5.50 11.99 11.10
N ASP A 109 5.98 11.76 12.32
CA ASP A 109 5.19 11.13 13.39
C ASP A 109 4.12 12.05 13.96
N ASP A 110 4.24 13.37 13.75
CA ASP A 110 3.18 14.34 14.02
C ASP A 110 2.90 15.21 12.78
N PRO A 111 2.17 14.65 11.80
CA PRO A 111 1.99 15.30 10.51
C PRO A 111 0.83 16.29 10.53
N ASN A 112 0.93 17.27 9.64
CA ASN A 112 -0.17 18.11 9.18
C ASN A 112 -0.67 17.61 7.80
N LEU A 113 -1.81 18.14 7.32
CA LEU A 113 -2.40 17.70 6.05
C LEU A 113 -1.42 17.83 4.85
N PRO A 114 -0.70 18.96 4.65
CA PRO A 114 0.29 19.08 3.59
C PRO A 114 1.33 17.95 3.49
N ASP A 115 1.70 17.33 4.62
CA ASP A 115 2.69 16.24 4.64
C ASP A 115 2.24 15.00 3.85
N PHE A 116 0.93 14.82 3.65
CA PHE A 116 0.36 13.69 2.91
C PHE A 116 0.26 13.95 1.40
N LYS A 117 0.45 15.19 0.94
CA LYS A 117 0.19 15.59 -0.45
C LYS A 117 0.95 14.72 -1.45
N ASN A 118 2.24 14.50 -1.23
CA ASN A 118 3.06 13.70 -2.15
C ASN A 118 2.61 12.23 -2.17
N LEU A 119 2.21 11.69 -1.02
CA LEU A 119 1.68 10.33 -0.94
C LEU A 119 0.30 10.22 -1.61
N PHE A 120 -0.52 11.26 -1.55
CA PHE A 120 -1.81 11.32 -2.25
C PHE A 120 -1.65 11.37 -3.77
N GLU A 121 -0.62 12.03 -4.27
CA GLU A 121 -0.32 12.08 -5.71
C GLU A 121 0.41 10.84 -6.23
N PHE A 122 0.92 9.98 -5.36
CA PHE A 122 1.63 8.75 -5.75
C PHE A 122 0.73 7.81 -6.57
N ARG A 123 1.28 7.28 -7.65
CA ARG A 123 0.65 6.24 -8.48
C ARG A 123 1.64 5.11 -8.73
N PHE A 124 1.15 3.88 -8.66
CA PHE A 124 1.87 2.69 -9.07
C PHE A 124 2.06 2.68 -10.60
N LYS A 125 3.00 1.86 -11.09
CA LYS A 125 3.11 1.59 -12.54
C LYS A 125 1.81 0.99 -13.04
N ASP A 126 1.44 1.30 -14.29
CA ASP A 126 0.20 0.83 -14.90
C ASP A 126 0.12 -0.70 -14.88
N PRO A 127 -0.86 -1.31 -14.19
CA PRO A 127 -1.00 -2.75 -14.12
C PRO A 127 -1.32 -3.43 -15.45
N SER A 128 -1.79 -2.68 -16.45
CA SER A 128 -2.10 -3.23 -17.78
C SER A 128 -0.86 -3.70 -18.55
N VAL A 129 0.34 -3.26 -18.15
CA VAL A 129 1.62 -3.61 -18.80
C VAL A 129 2.50 -4.57 -18.00
N TRP A 130 2.04 -5.03 -16.83
CA TRP A 130 2.77 -6.00 -16.02
C TRP A 130 2.87 -7.34 -16.76
N LYS A 131 3.99 -8.02 -16.58
CA LYS A 131 4.29 -9.32 -17.19
C LYS A 131 4.28 -10.43 -16.14
#